data_AF-A0A842NT69-F1
#
_entry.id   AF-A0A842NT69-F1
#
_cell.length_a   1.000
_cell.length_b   1.000
_cell.length_c   1.000
_cell.angle_alpha   90.00
_cell.angle_beta   90.00
_cell.angle_gamma   90.00
#
_symmetry.space_group_name_H-M   'P 1'
#
loop_
_entity.id
_entity.type
_entity.pdbx_description
1 polymer ?
#
loop_
_entity_poly.entity_id
_entity_poly.type
_entity_poly.pdbx_seq_one_letter_code
_entity_poly.pdbx_strand_id
1 'polypeptide(L)'
;GSHASAPERGINALYRAADILDRIRSELTPPLPDHRLYGKTTLTATQISVKPDTPNVVPEECRFTLDCRYNPNYSVKALGDDLEAVIAEMKGVDPELEAEVVTRRGSREFTGFYTDSEEYREVEETRQAVAEVLGREPELKVWQFVTDGRFYSWRGLPVIGFGPGEERSAHTHQDFVRVDDYLETIKVYAWLACVICGVNEKD
;
A
#
# COMPACT_ATOMS: atom_id res chain seq x y z
N GLY A 1 -12.20 21.62 -24.24
CA GLY A 1 -12.36 22.61 -23.15
C GLY A 1 -13.06 23.84 -23.68
N SER A 2 -13.29 24.82 -22.80
CA SER A 2 -14.03 26.05 -23.12
C SER A 2 -13.71 27.14 -22.10
N HIS A 3 -14.12 28.38 -22.37
CA HIS A 3 -14.05 29.44 -21.37
C HIS A 3 -15.01 29.12 -20.21
N ALA A 4 -14.57 29.28 -18.96
CA ALA A 4 -15.39 28.90 -17.79
C ALA A 4 -16.73 29.64 -17.67
N SER A 5 -16.89 30.79 -18.36
CA SER A 5 -18.17 31.51 -18.43
C SER A 5 -19.18 30.94 -19.45
N ALA A 6 -18.75 29.98 -20.27
CA ALA A 6 -19.57 29.28 -21.25
C ALA A 6 -19.23 27.77 -21.22
N PRO A 7 -19.40 27.11 -20.05
CA PRO A 7 -18.96 25.75 -19.84
C PRO A 7 -19.65 24.75 -20.77
N GLU A 8 -20.89 25.04 -21.19
CA GLU A 8 -21.67 24.22 -22.12
C GLU A 8 -21.04 24.04 -23.50
N ARG A 9 -20.03 24.87 -23.84
CA ARG A 9 -19.30 24.78 -25.11
C ARG A 9 -18.16 23.77 -25.09
N GLY A 10 -17.95 23.08 -23.97
CA GLY A 10 -16.89 22.11 -23.82
C GLY A 10 -17.28 21.01 -22.85
N ILE A 11 -16.48 19.95 -22.88
CA ILE A 11 -16.57 18.85 -21.91
C ILE A 11 -15.62 19.16 -20.77
N ASN A 12 -16.10 19.00 -19.53
CA ASN A 12 -15.29 19.18 -18.33
C ASN A 12 -14.69 17.84 -17.88
N ALA A 13 -13.42 17.61 -18.19
CA ALA A 13 -12.74 16.37 -17.83
C ALA A 13 -12.62 16.16 -16.31
N LEU A 14 -12.57 17.24 -15.52
CA LEU A 14 -12.52 17.15 -14.06
C LEU A 14 -13.84 16.61 -13.48
N TYR A 15 -14.98 17.02 -14.03
CA TYR A 15 -16.28 16.51 -13.57
C TYR A 15 -16.45 15.03 -13.88
N ARG A 16 -16.10 14.59 -15.10
CA ARG A 16 -16.10 13.17 -15.45
C ARG A 16 -15.16 12.35 -14.58
N ALA A 17 -13.97 12.88 -14.27
CA ALA A 17 -13.05 12.20 -13.34
C ALA A 17 -13.61 12.13 -11.91
N ALA A 18 -14.32 13.17 -11.45
CA ALA A 18 -14.99 13.14 -10.16
C ALA A 18 -16.10 12.07 -10.10
N ASP A 19 -16.88 11.92 -11.18
CA ASP A 19 -17.91 10.89 -11.28
C ASP A 19 -17.31 9.47 -11.28
N ILE A 20 -16.19 9.27 -12.00
CA ILE A 20 -15.44 8.00 -11.97
C ILE A 20 -14.93 7.71 -10.56
N LEU A 21 -14.32 8.69 -9.89
CA LEU A 21 -13.82 8.55 -8.52
C LEU A 21 -14.93 8.24 -7.52
N ASP A 22 -16.12 8.83 -7.71
CA ASP A 22 -17.27 8.55 -6.87
C ASP A 22 -17.71 7.10 -7.02
N ARG A 23 -17.89 6.60 -8.26
CA ARG A 23 -18.21 5.18 -8.50
C ARG A 23 -17.16 4.22 -7.96
N ILE A 24 -15.87 4.53 -8.16
CA ILE A 24 -14.79 3.71 -7.59
C ILE A 24 -14.94 3.62 -6.07
N ARG A 25 -15.23 4.74 -5.41
CA ARG A 25 -15.39 4.80 -3.95
C ARG A 25 -16.68 4.13 -3.46
N SER A 26 -17.80 4.29 -4.15
CA SER A 26 -19.12 3.84 -3.70
C SER A 26 -19.46 2.41 -4.13
N GLU A 27 -18.92 1.93 -5.24
CA GLU A 27 -19.31 0.66 -5.85
C GLU A 27 -18.15 -0.34 -5.90
N LEU A 28 -16.96 0.08 -6.36
CA LEU A 28 -15.84 -0.82 -6.57
C LEU A 28 -15.05 -1.12 -5.28
N THR A 29 -14.84 -0.11 -4.43
CA THR A 29 -14.03 -0.24 -3.21
C THR A 29 -14.68 -1.08 -2.09
N PRO A 30 -15.99 -0.93 -1.78
CA PRO A 30 -16.62 -1.68 -0.69
C PRO A 30 -16.58 -3.21 -0.80
N PRO A 31 -16.76 -3.83 -1.99
CA PRO A 31 -16.73 -5.28 -2.15
C PRO A 31 -15.32 -5.86 -2.35
N LEU A 32 -14.24 -5.06 -2.30
CA LEU A 32 -12.88 -5.59 -2.49
C LEU A 32 -12.56 -6.68 -1.46
N PRO A 33 -11.90 -7.78 -1.88
CA PRO A 33 -11.77 -8.95 -1.02
C PRO A 33 -10.69 -8.74 0.05
N ASP A 34 -10.98 -9.27 1.23
CA ASP A 34 -10.03 -9.41 2.33
C ASP A 34 -9.22 -10.70 2.19
N HIS A 35 -8.06 -10.74 2.84
CA HIS A 35 -7.24 -11.94 2.98
C HIS A 35 -6.93 -12.18 4.46
N ARG A 36 -7.01 -13.45 4.91
CA ARG A 36 -6.86 -13.83 6.32
C ARG A 36 -5.54 -13.32 6.95
N LEU A 37 -4.43 -13.43 6.23
CA LEU A 37 -3.11 -12.96 6.68
C LEU A 37 -2.81 -11.49 6.32
N TYR A 38 -2.94 -11.13 5.04
CA TYR A 38 -2.55 -9.82 4.53
C TYR A 38 -3.60 -8.71 4.71
N GLY A 39 -4.74 -9.00 5.33
CA GLY A 39 -5.77 -8.00 5.62
C GLY A 39 -6.53 -7.54 4.38
N LYS A 40 -7.05 -6.32 4.45
CA LYS A 40 -7.97 -5.76 3.46
C LYS A 40 -7.23 -5.31 2.21
N THR A 41 -7.88 -5.49 1.07
CA THR A 41 -7.49 -4.70 -0.12
C THR A 41 -7.95 -3.27 0.08
N THR A 42 -7.08 -2.29 -0.16
CA THR A 42 -7.45 -0.86 -0.12
C THR A 42 -7.15 -0.20 -1.44
N LEU A 43 -8.01 0.73 -1.86
CA LEU A 43 -7.87 1.51 -3.08
C LEU A 43 -8.14 2.98 -2.75
N THR A 44 -7.11 3.82 -2.89
CA THR A 44 -7.19 5.22 -2.46
C THR A 44 -6.71 6.16 -3.56
N ALA A 45 -7.50 7.18 -3.87
CA ALA A 45 -7.05 8.26 -4.74
C ALA A 45 -6.05 9.16 -3.98
N THR A 46 -4.83 9.28 -4.49
CA THR A 46 -3.73 9.98 -3.80
C THR A 46 -3.27 11.24 -4.52
N GLN A 47 -3.65 11.41 -5.78
CA GLN A 47 -3.30 12.58 -6.58
C GLN A 47 -4.35 12.82 -7.65
N ILE A 48 -4.60 14.09 -7.96
CA ILE A 48 -5.40 14.54 -9.11
C ILE A 48 -4.76 15.77 -9.74
N SER A 49 -4.84 15.89 -11.06
CA SER A 49 -4.31 17.02 -11.83
C SER A 49 -5.15 17.22 -13.09
N VAL A 50 -5.22 18.46 -13.58
CA VAL A 50 -5.98 18.81 -14.79
C VAL A 50 -5.11 19.55 -15.80
N LYS A 51 -5.53 19.54 -17.06
CA LYS A 51 -4.96 20.42 -18.09
C LYS A 51 -6.04 21.07 -18.95
N PRO A 52 -5.91 22.37 -19.29
CA PRO A 52 -4.94 23.31 -18.71
C PRO A 52 -5.23 23.55 -17.21
N ASP A 53 -4.18 23.74 -16.41
CA ASP A 53 -4.30 24.09 -14.99
C ASP A 53 -4.50 25.61 -14.88
N THR A 54 -5.71 26.06 -15.20
CA THR A 54 -6.04 27.48 -15.27
C THR A 54 -7.49 27.70 -14.81
N PRO A 55 -7.74 28.59 -13.84
CA PRO A 55 -9.03 28.66 -13.14
C PRO A 55 -10.20 29.14 -14.00
N ASN A 56 -9.96 29.86 -15.10
CA ASN A 56 -11.00 30.39 -15.98
C ASN A 56 -11.19 29.56 -17.27
N VAL A 57 -10.67 28.33 -17.31
CA VAL A 57 -10.79 27.42 -18.45
C VAL A 57 -11.37 26.09 -17.97
N VAL A 58 -12.33 25.56 -18.71
CA VAL A 58 -12.84 24.20 -18.49
C VAL A 58 -11.76 23.20 -18.92
N PRO A 59 -11.27 22.33 -18.01
CA PRO A 59 -10.16 21.45 -18.30
C PRO A 59 -10.54 20.37 -19.32
N GLU A 60 -9.61 20.09 -20.22
CA GLU A 60 -9.74 19.11 -21.31
C GLU A 60 -9.23 17.73 -20.90
N GLU A 61 -8.25 17.69 -19.99
CA GLU A 61 -7.69 16.46 -19.45
C GLU A 61 -7.78 16.48 -17.92
N CYS A 62 -8.03 15.31 -17.34
CA CYS A 62 -7.88 15.08 -15.91
C CYS A 62 -7.18 13.75 -15.69
N ARG A 63 -6.16 13.74 -14.82
CA ARG A 63 -5.41 12.54 -14.44
C ARG A 63 -5.45 12.41 -12.93
N PHE A 64 -5.89 11.25 -12.43
CA PHE A 64 -5.80 10.89 -11.04
C PHE A 64 -4.98 9.61 -10.85
N THR A 65 -4.40 9.44 -9.66
CA THR A 65 -3.62 8.28 -9.26
C THR A 65 -4.36 7.52 -8.17
N LEU A 66 -4.50 6.21 -8.35
CA LEU A 66 -4.97 5.29 -7.32
C LEU A 66 -3.78 4.52 -6.74
N ASP A 67 -3.61 4.59 -5.43
CA ASP A 67 -2.75 3.69 -4.67
C ASP A 67 -3.60 2.47 -4.27
N CYS A 68 -3.22 1.29 -4.78
CA CYS A 68 -3.86 0.04 -4.42
C CYS A 68 -2.92 -0.81 -3.55
N ARG A 69 -3.36 -1.14 -2.34
CA ARG A 69 -2.75 -2.17 -1.50
C ARG A 69 -3.57 -3.42 -1.66
N TYR A 70 -3.10 -4.33 -2.49
CA TYR A 70 -3.81 -5.56 -2.83
C TYR A 70 -3.20 -6.78 -2.12
N ASN A 71 -4.04 -7.77 -1.89
CA ASN A 71 -3.67 -9.05 -1.30
C ASN A 71 -3.76 -10.17 -2.36
N PRO A 72 -3.32 -11.41 -2.06
CA PRO A 72 -3.36 -12.50 -3.04
C PRO A 72 -4.75 -12.87 -3.60
N ASN A 73 -5.84 -12.46 -2.93
CA ASN A 73 -7.21 -12.68 -3.43
C ASN A 73 -7.62 -11.65 -4.49
N TYR A 74 -6.82 -10.61 -4.73
CA TYR A 74 -7.10 -9.55 -5.70
C TYR A 74 -5.84 -9.17 -6.49
N SER A 75 -5.80 -9.55 -7.76
CA SER A 75 -4.64 -9.29 -8.61
C SER A 75 -4.67 -7.87 -9.21
N VAL A 76 -3.50 -7.38 -9.61
CA VAL A 76 -3.38 -6.13 -10.39
C VAL A 76 -4.17 -6.20 -11.70
N LYS A 77 -4.26 -7.40 -12.31
CA LYS A 77 -5.07 -7.62 -13.51
C LYS A 77 -6.56 -7.45 -13.20
N ALA A 78 -7.05 -8.07 -12.12
CA ALA A 78 -8.44 -7.95 -11.69
C ALA A 78 -8.82 -6.48 -11.42
N LEU A 79 -7.95 -5.73 -10.75
CA LEU A 79 -8.14 -4.28 -10.59
C LEU A 79 -8.26 -3.54 -11.91
N GLY A 80 -7.39 -3.87 -12.88
CA GLY A 80 -7.46 -3.29 -14.23
C GLY A 80 -8.80 -3.59 -14.90
N ASP A 81 -9.20 -4.87 -14.90
CA ASP A 81 -10.45 -5.33 -15.50
C ASP A 81 -11.67 -4.64 -14.84
N ASP A 82 -11.68 -4.51 -13.51
CA ASP A 82 -12.79 -3.87 -12.77
C ASP A 82 -12.86 -2.36 -13.05
N LEU A 83 -11.72 -1.66 -13.09
CA LEU A 83 -11.67 -0.23 -13.44
C LEU A 83 -12.12 0.01 -14.89
N GLU A 84 -11.73 -0.86 -15.81
CA GLU A 84 -12.17 -0.81 -17.21
C GLU A 84 -13.67 -1.06 -17.33
N ALA A 85 -14.23 -1.96 -16.52
CA ALA A 85 -15.68 -2.21 -16.46
C ALA A 85 -16.46 -0.97 -15.98
N VAL A 86 -16.00 -0.29 -14.92
CA VAL A 86 -16.61 0.98 -14.46
C VAL A 86 -16.62 2.02 -15.59
N ILE A 87 -15.51 2.19 -16.30
CA ILE A 87 -15.41 3.13 -17.43
C ILE A 87 -16.36 2.73 -18.56
N ALA A 88 -16.45 1.44 -18.90
CA ALA A 88 -17.31 0.94 -19.97
C ALA A 88 -18.80 1.16 -19.65
N GLU A 89 -19.22 0.91 -18.41
CA GLU A 89 -20.59 1.17 -17.96
C GLU A 89 -20.93 2.65 -18.02
N MET A 90 -20.05 3.51 -17.53
CA MET A 90 -20.23 4.96 -17.60
C MET A 90 -20.29 5.46 -19.05
N LYS A 91 -19.47 4.90 -19.94
CA LYS A 91 -19.48 5.23 -21.37
C LYS A 91 -20.77 4.81 -22.07
N GLY A 92 -21.46 3.77 -21.59
CA GLY A 92 -22.79 3.41 -22.05
C GLY A 92 -23.86 4.48 -21.78
N VAL A 93 -23.65 5.33 -20.76
CA VAL A 93 -24.54 6.44 -20.38
C VAL A 93 -24.07 7.77 -21.00
N ASP A 94 -22.77 8.01 -21.02
CA ASP A 94 -22.12 9.17 -21.65
C ASP A 94 -21.20 8.69 -22.79
N PRO A 95 -21.69 8.63 -24.04
CA PRO A 95 -20.91 8.14 -25.19
C PRO A 95 -19.65 8.97 -25.50
N GLU A 96 -19.61 10.22 -25.04
CA GLU A 96 -18.46 11.12 -25.22
C GLU A 96 -17.38 10.90 -24.15
N LEU A 97 -17.61 10.04 -23.15
CA LEU A 97 -16.61 9.70 -22.14
C LEU A 97 -15.41 8.97 -22.76
N GLU A 98 -14.24 9.58 -22.57
CA GLU A 98 -12.94 9.00 -22.91
C GLU A 98 -12.09 8.95 -21.65
N ALA A 99 -11.73 7.73 -21.23
CA ALA A 99 -10.86 7.47 -20.08
C ALA A 99 -10.04 6.20 -20.35
N GLU A 100 -8.83 6.16 -19.82
CA GLU A 100 -7.92 5.02 -19.93
C GLU A 100 -7.36 4.64 -18.55
N VAL A 101 -7.17 3.34 -18.32
CA VAL A 101 -6.48 2.83 -17.13
C VAL A 101 -5.02 2.57 -17.48
N VAL A 102 -4.11 3.23 -16.77
CA VAL A 102 -2.67 3.05 -16.98
C VAL A 102 -2.04 2.41 -15.74
N THR A 103 -1.77 1.11 -15.84
CA THR A 103 -1.13 0.36 -14.76
C THR A 103 0.39 0.50 -14.81
N ARG A 104 1.00 1.01 -13.74
CA ARG A 104 2.44 0.93 -13.55
C ARG A 104 2.83 -0.52 -13.22
N ARG A 105 3.41 -1.23 -14.18
CA ARG A 105 3.82 -2.63 -13.99
C ARG A 105 4.96 -2.73 -12.97
N GLY A 106 4.74 -3.52 -11.92
CA GLY A 106 5.80 -4.00 -11.04
C GLY A 106 6.51 -5.23 -11.62
N SER A 107 7.64 -5.61 -11.03
CA SER A 107 8.41 -6.80 -11.43
C SER A 107 7.72 -8.13 -11.08
N ARG A 108 6.70 -8.11 -10.21
CA ARG A 108 5.92 -9.27 -9.80
C ARG A 108 4.47 -8.88 -9.57
N GLU A 109 3.58 -9.87 -9.69
CA GLU A 109 2.15 -9.68 -9.46
C GLU A 109 1.83 -9.41 -7.98
N PHE A 110 2.46 -10.11 -7.03
CA PHE A 110 2.33 -9.87 -5.59
C PHE A 110 3.63 -9.34 -4.99
N THR A 111 3.52 -8.25 -4.23
CA THR A 111 4.70 -7.58 -3.64
C THR A 111 4.86 -7.75 -2.15
N GLY A 112 3.92 -8.40 -1.48
CA GLY A 112 4.07 -8.80 -0.08
C GLY A 112 4.92 -10.07 0.06
N PHE A 113 5.19 -10.43 1.31
CA PHE A 113 5.83 -11.68 1.68
C PHE A 113 5.35 -12.11 3.07
N TYR A 114 5.51 -13.39 3.38
CA TYR A 114 5.24 -13.98 4.68
C TYR A 114 6.37 -14.94 5.02
N THR A 115 6.86 -14.88 6.25
CA THR A 115 7.85 -15.81 6.77
C THR A 115 7.15 -16.69 7.79
N ASP A 116 6.95 -17.95 7.42
CA ASP A 116 6.24 -18.92 8.24
C ASP A 116 7.08 -19.33 9.45
N SER A 117 6.54 -19.14 10.66
CA SER A 117 7.22 -19.53 11.90
C SER A 117 7.39 -21.04 12.04
N GLU A 118 6.59 -21.86 11.35
CA GLU A 118 6.73 -23.32 11.35
C GLU A 118 7.85 -23.80 10.41
N GLU A 119 8.19 -23.00 9.38
CA GLU A 119 9.22 -23.33 8.39
C GLU A 119 10.58 -22.72 8.76
N TYR A 120 10.58 -21.49 9.29
CA TYR A 120 11.78 -20.69 9.53
C TYR A 120 12.01 -20.47 11.03
N ARG A 121 13.01 -21.16 11.58
CA ARG A 121 13.41 -21.05 12.99
C ARG A 121 13.82 -19.63 13.38
N GLU A 122 14.29 -18.83 12.42
CA GLU A 122 14.73 -17.45 12.62
C GLU A 122 13.62 -16.58 13.24
N VAL A 123 12.35 -16.93 12.99
CA VAL A 123 11.20 -16.25 13.60
C VAL A 123 11.22 -16.44 15.11
N GLU A 124 11.40 -17.66 15.58
CA GLU A 124 11.43 -17.96 17.01
C GLU A 124 12.72 -17.48 17.67
N GLU A 125 13.87 -17.60 17.00
CA GLU A 125 15.15 -17.00 17.46
C GLU A 125 15.01 -15.48 17.66
N THR A 126 14.31 -14.79 16.75
CA THR A 126 14.02 -13.37 16.88
C THR A 126 13.09 -13.08 18.06
N ARG A 127 12.02 -13.87 18.23
CA ARG A 127 11.08 -13.69 19.36
C ARG A 127 11.78 -13.85 20.70
N GLN A 128 12.63 -14.86 20.84
CA GLN A 128 13.42 -15.11 22.05
C GLN A 128 14.39 -13.95 22.33
N ALA A 129 15.13 -13.49 21.32
CA ALA A 129 16.05 -12.37 21.49
C ALA A 129 15.33 -11.08 21.93
N VAL A 130 14.16 -10.79 21.35
CA VAL A 130 13.31 -9.67 21.76
C VAL A 130 12.83 -9.85 23.21
N ALA A 131 12.31 -11.03 23.55
CA ALA A 131 11.77 -11.31 24.88
C ALA A 131 12.84 -11.20 25.98
N GLU A 132 14.05 -11.69 25.72
CA GLU A 132 15.16 -11.62 26.66
C GLU A 132 15.66 -10.20 26.92
N VAL A 133 15.64 -9.34 25.90
CA VAL A 133 16.12 -7.95 26.03
C VAL A 133 15.05 -7.05 26.62
N LEU A 134 13.78 -7.22 26.22
CA LEU A 134 12.68 -6.35 26.64
C LEU A 134 11.93 -6.87 27.88
N GLY A 135 12.19 -8.11 28.31
CA GLY A 135 11.51 -8.73 29.44
C GLY A 135 10.03 -9.03 29.20
N ARG A 136 9.59 -9.11 27.93
CA ARG A 136 8.20 -9.39 27.54
C ARG A 136 8.11 -10.11 26.21
N GLU A 137 7.13 -11.01 26.09
CA GLU A 137 6.87 -11.74 24.85
C GLU A 137 6.41 -10.80 23.72
N PRO A 138 7.05 -10.83 22.53
CA PRO A 138 6.56 -10.10 21.38
C PRO A 138 5.41 -10.82 20.70
N GLU A 139 4.46 -10.05 20.18
CA GLU A 139 3.41 -10.53 19.29
C GLU A 139 3.91 -10.68 17.86
N LEU A 140 3.55 -11.79 17.21
CA LEU A 140 3.72 -11.95 15.77
C LEU A 140 2.60 -11.23 15.03
N LYS A 141 2.97 -10.34 14.12
CA LYS A 141 2.03 -9.60 13.27
C LYS A 141 2.54 -9.46 11.84
N VAL A 142 1.64 -9.09 10.94
CA VAL A 142 1.94 -8.75 9.55
C VAL A 142 1.80 -7.24 9.38
N TRP A 143 2.84 -6.58 8.90
CA TRP A 143 2.77 -5.17 8.51
C TRP A 143 1.84 -4.98 7.31
N GLN A 144 1.04 -3.92 7.33
CA GLN A 144 0.10 -3.60 6.23
C GLN A 144 0.74 -2.74 5.14
N PHE A 145 2.07 -2.59 5.19
CA PHE A 145 2.87 -1.85 4.22
C PHE A 145 3.96 -2.72 3.62
N VAL A 146 4.54 -2.25 2.51
CA VAL A 146 5.57 -2.97 1.77
C VAL A 146 6.95 -2.45 2.20
N THR A 147 7.90 -3.37 2.37
CA THR A 147 9.31 -3.06 2.64
C THR A 147 10.22 -3.70 1.60
N ASP A 148 11.49 -3.31 1.58
CA ASP A 148 12.51 -3.93 0.72
C ASP A 148 12.80 -5.39 1.09
N GLY A 149 12.29 -5.85 2.25
CA GLY A 149 12.29 -7.25 2.65
C GLY A 149 11.77 -8.20 1.57
N ARG A 150 10.80 -7.75 0.75
CA ARG A 150 10.26 -8.52 -0.37
C ARG A 150 11.35 -9.02 -1.31
N PHE A 151 12.40 -8.23 -1.57
CA PHE A 151 13.45 -8.61 -2.51
C PHE A 151 14.29 -9.80 -2.00
N TYR A 152 14.47 -9.91 -0.69
CA TYR A 152 15.18 -11.03 -0.06
C TYR A 152 14.28 -12.26 0.03
N SER A 153 13.02 -12.08 0.44
CA SER A 153 12.04 -13.16 0.45
C SER A 153 11.83 -13.79 -0.92
N TRP A 154 11.80 -12.98 -1.98
CA TRP A 154 11.71 -13.44 -3.37
C TRP A 154 12.89 -14.31 -3.84
N ARG A 155 13.99 -14.33 -3.09
CA ARG A 155 15.17 -15.17 -3.29
C ARG A 155 15.18 -16.39 -2.36
N GLY A 156 14.13 -16.62 -1.58
CA GLY A 156 14.00 -17.75 -0.66
C GLY A 156 14.68 -17.53 0.69
N LEU A 157 15.00 -16.30 1.06
CA LEU A 157 15.55 -15.99 2.39
C LEU A 157 14.43 -15.68 3.38
N PRO A 158 14.49 -16.15 4.64
CA PRO A 158 13.59 -15.68 5.69
C PRO A 158 13.80 -14.19 5.92
N VAL A 159 12.69 -13.46 6.10
CA VAL A 159 12.74 -12.02 6.32
C VAL A 159 11.80 -11.65 7.45
N ILE A 160 12.36 -11.07 8.50
CA ILE A 160 11.62 -10.69 9.69
C ILE A 160 11.67 -9.17 9.82
N GLY A 161 10.49 -8.56 9.79
CA GLY A 161 10.31 -7.12 9.99
C GLY A 161 10.02 -6.81 11.45
N PHE A 162 10.92 -6.10 12.12
CA PHE A 162 10.66 -5.48 13.41
C PHE A 162 11.55 -4.24 13.56
N GLY A 163 11.15 -3.31 14.43
CA GLY A 163 11.83 -2.05 14.65
C GLY A 163 11.07 -1.16 15.63
N PRO A 164 11.67 -0.06 16.10
CA PRO A 164 10.97 0.91 16.94
C PRO A 164 10.05 1.79 16.07
N GLY A 165 9.06 2.40 16.70
CA GLY A 165 8.12 3.30 16.04
C GLY A 165 6.72 2.72 15.87
N GLU A 166 5.79 3.59 15.52
CA GLU A 166 4.36 3.30 15.49
C GLU A 166 3.84 3.38 14.06
N GLU A 167 3.44 2.23 13.50
CA GLU A 167 2.92 2.12 12.12
C GLU A 167 1.79 3.13 11.84
N ARG A 168 0.92 3.38 12.83
CA ARG A 168 -0.19 4.34 12.72
C ARG A 168 0.24 5.79 12.47
N SER A 169 1.48 6.13 12.81
CA SER A 169 2.03 7.49 12.69
C SER A 169 2.91 7.65 11.45
N ALA A 170 3.26 6.55 10.77
CA ALA A 170 4.12 6.56 9.61
C ALA A 170 3.53 7.44 8.48
N HIS A 171 4.37 8.26 7.84
CA HIS A 171 3.97 9.21 6.78
C HIS A 171 2.94 10.26 7.23
N THR A 172 2.87 10.57 8.52
CA THR A 172 2.05 11.66 9.04
C THR A 172 2.93 12.79 9.58
N HIS A 173 2.33 13.94 9.83
CA HIS A 173 3.01 15.05 10.54
C HIS A 173 3.31 14.74 12.02
N GLN A 174 2.83 13.59 12.52
CA GLN A 174 3.05 13.08 13.87
C GLN A 174 3.93 11.83 13.85
N ASP A 175 4.77 11.66 12.83
CA ASP A 175 5.75 10.58 12.79
C ASP A 175 6.83 10.82 13.85
N PHE A 176 6.98 9.86 14.77
CA PHE A 176 7.96 9.92 15.85
C PHE A 176 8.41 8.52 16.25
N VAL A 177 9.56 8.47 16.92
CA VAL A 177 10.06 7.29 17.62
C VAL A 177 10.38 7.66 19.06
N ARG A 178 10.01 6.80 20.02
CA ARG A 178 10.42 7.01 21.42
C ARG A 178 11.90 6.66 21.55
N VAL A 179 12.63 7.50 22.27
CA VAL A 179 14.08 7.30 22.47
C VAL A 179 14.35 5.96 23.15
N ASP A 180 13.54 5.58 24.14
CA ASP A 180 13.68 4.30 24.84
C ASP A 180 13.48 3.13 23.89
N ASP A 181 12.39 3.12 23.10
CA ASP A 181 12.13 2.06 22.11
C ASP A 181 13.30 1.95 21.10
N TYR A 182 13.86 3.09 20.67
CA TYR A 182 15.02 3.14 19.77
C TYR A 182 16.27 2.49 20.40
N LEU A 183 16.61 2.88 21.62
CA LEU A 183 17.76 2.35 22.35
C LEU A 183 17.58 0.87 22.73
N GLU A 184 16.39 0.46 23.11
CA GLU A 184 16.05 -0.93 23.38
C GLU A 184 16.15 -1.79 22.13
N THR A 185 15.68 -1.30 20.98
CA THR A 185 15.76 -2.04 19.73
C THR A 185 17.21 -2.22 19.26
N ILE A 186 18.11 -1.26 19.52
CA ILE A 186 19.55 -1.45 19.28
C ILE A 186 20.09 -2.65 20.06
N LYS A 187 19.72 -2.79 21.34
CA LYS A 187 20.11 -3.94 22.17
C LYS A 187 19.55 -5.24 21.62
N VAL A 188 18.30 -5.24 21.15
CA VAL A 188 17.68 -6.42 20.51
C VAL A 188 18.46 -6.82 19.26
N TYR A 189 18.79 -5.89 18.36
CA TYR A 189 19.57 -6.21 17.16
C TYR A 189 20.95 -6.78 17.51
N ALA A 190 21.64 -6.19 18.49
CA ALA A 190 22.93 -6.69 18.93
C ALA A 190 22.82 -8.11 19.50
N TRP A 191 21.82 -8.37 20.34
CA TRP A 191 21.61 -9.69 20.94
C TRP A 191 21.17 -10.73 19.91
N LEU A 192 20.27 -10.37 18.99
CA LEU A 192 19.84 -11.25 17.91
C LEU A 192 21.02 -11.67 17.02
N ALA A 193 21.94 -10.75 16.73
CA ALA A 193 23.16 -11.10 16.01
C ALA A 193 24.02 -12.13 16.76
N CYS A 194 24.16 -11.99 18.09
CA CYS A 194 24.83 -13.00 18.92
C CYS A 194 24.12 -14.36 18.83
N VAL A 195 22.80 -14.40 19.01
CA VAL A 195 21.99 -15.63 18.93
C VAL A 195 22.15 -16.32 17.57
N ILE A 196 21.98 -15.60 16.46
CA ILE A 196 22.10 -16.15 15.10
C ILE A 196 23.54 -16.65 14.82
N CYS A 197 24.55 -15.96 15.33
CA CYS A 197 25.96 -16.35 15.17
C CYS A 197 26.44 -17.39 16.19
N GLY A 198 25.58 -17.85 17.11
CA GLY A 198 25.93 -18.89 18.09
C GLY A 198 26.80 -18.41 19.26
N VAL A 199 26.75 -17.12 19.60
CA VAL A 199 27.41 -16.54 20.78
C VAL A 199 26.44 -16.61 21.96
N ASN A 200 26.76 -17.43 22.96
CA ASN A 200 25.85 -17.79 24.05
C ASN A 200 26.11 -17.04 25.37
N GLU A 201 27.03 -16.07 25.39
CA GLU A 201 27.40 -15.33 26.60
C GLU A 201 26.96 -13.86 26.48
N LYS A 202 26.22 -13.38 27.49
CA LYS A 202 25.84 -11.97 27.67
C LYS A 202 26.96 -11.28 28.46
N ASP A 203 28.05 -10.92 27.80
CA ASP A 203 29.07 -10.03 28.36
C ASP A 203 28.66 -8.55 28.22
#